data_AF-A0A358L962-F1
#
_entry.id   AF-A0A358L962-F1
#
_cell.length_a   1.000
_cell.length_b   1.000
_cell.length_c   1.000
_cell.angle_alpha   90.00
_cell.angle_beta   90.00
_cell.angle_gamma   90.00
#
_symmetry.space_group_name_H-M   'P 1'
#
loop_
_entity.id
_entity.type
_entity.pdbx_description
1 polymer ?
#
loop_
_entity_poly.entity_id
_entity_poly.type
_entity_poly.pdbx_seq_one_letter_code
_entity_poly.pdbx_strand_id
1 'polypeptide(L)'
;MEENSVKKTLLALGFTLLLSGVSPLYAGPAIDNVSTPQISAQTAEEKKLPQSEAVSVNQATAEELSAAMNGVGLKKAQAIISYREQYGPFTQIEQLKEVPGIGNALVERNLTKLKL
;
A
#
# COMPACT_ATOMS: atom_id res chain seq x y z
N MET A 1 23.21 -26.20 -13.07
CA MET A 1 21.75 -26.07 -12.87
C MET A 1 21.43 -26.83 -11.61
N GLU A 2 20.87 -26.09 -10.66
CA GLU A 2 20.84 -26.29 -9.21
C GLU A 2 20.27 -27.63 -8.74
N GLU A 3 20.89 -28.15 -7.69
CA GLU A 3 20.53 -29.35 -6.95
C GLU A 3 19.11 -29.21 -6.39
N ASN A 4 18.18 -29.94 -6.99
CA ASN A 4 16.79 -30.01 -6.52
C ASN A 4 16.75 -30.83 -5.23
N SER A 5 16.61 -30.10 -4.13
CA SER A 5 16.50 -30.53 -2.74
C SER A 5 15.58 -31.76 -2.52
N VAL A 6 16.16 -32.95 -2.61
CA VAL A 6 15.56 -34.21 -2.17
C VAL A 6 15.65 -34.24 -0.64
N LYS A 7 14.70 -33.58 0.04
CA LYS A 7 14.68 -33.62 1.52
C LYS A 7 13.38 -33.16 2.17
N LYS A 8 12.21 -33.67 1.76
CA LYS A 8 10.99 -33.64 2.59
C LYS A 8 10.18 -34.93 2.45
N THR A 9 10.69 -35.96 3.13
CA THR A 9 10.01 -37.21 3.48
C THR A 9 9.04 -36.96 4.64
N LEU A 10 7.74 -37.25 4.47
CA LEU A 10 6.75 -37.75 5.47
C LEU A 10 5.37 -37.73 4.78
N LEU A 11 4.74 -38.82 4.32
CA LEU A 11 4.40 -40.10 4.94
C LEU A 11 3.43 -39.97 6.12
N ALA A 12 2.12 -39.98 5.85
CA ALA A 12 1.09 -40.63 6.68
C ALA A 12 -0.26 -40.70 5.93
N LEU A 13 -0.69 -41.93 5.66
CA LEU A 13 -2.02 -42.35 5.21
C LEU A 13 -2.91 -42.66 6.45
N GLY A 14 -4.23 -42.55 6.29
CA GLY A 14 -5.26 -43.14 7.18
C GLY A 14 -6.13 -42.09 7.86
N PHE A 15 -7.38 -41.80 7.46
CA PHE A 15 -8.61 -42.62 7.48
C PHE A 15 -9.03 -43.09 8.87
N THR A 16 -9.88 -42.33 9.57
CA THR A 16 -10.85 -42.89 10.53
C THR A 16 -12.14 -42.06 10.56
N LEU A 17 -13.18 -42.68 10.03
CA LEU A 17 -14.60 -42.44 10.27
C LEU A 17 -14.92 -42.71 11.75
N LEU A 18 -15.55 -41.76 12.46
CA LEU A 18 -16.43 -42.11 13.59
C LEU A 18 -17.41 -40.99 13.96
N LEU A 19 -18.65 -41.44 14.08
CA LEU A 19 -19.93 -40.80 14.29
C LEU A 19 -20.14 -40.43 15.77
N SER A 20 -20.63 -39.22 16.09
CA SER A 20 -21.68 -38.94 17.10
C SER A 20 -21.72 -37.46 17.54
N GLY A 21 -22.94 -36.91 17.63
CA GLY A 21 -23.23 -35.75 18.49
C GLY A 21 -23.86 -34.52 17.81
N VAL A 22 -25.04 -34.65 17.20
CA VAL A 22 -25.88 -33.49 16.84
C VAL A 22 -26.51 -32.92 18.10
N SER A 23 -26.19 -31.66 18.44
CA SER A 23 -26.92 -30.86 19.43
C SER A 23 -27.78 -29.81 18.72
N PRO A 24 -28.96 -29.43 19.27
CA PRO A 24 -29.95 -28.66 18.54
C PRO A 24 -29.65 -27.15 18.50
N LEU A 25 -30.19 -26.56 17.44
CA LEU A 25 -30.38 -25.15 17.15
C LEU A 25 -30.62 -24.28 18.40
N TYR A 26 -29.77 -23.27 18.57
CA TYR A 26 -30.13 -22.04 19.27
C TYR A 26 -30.56 -21.00 18.22
N ALA A 27 -31.87 -20.75 18.15
CA ALA A 27 -32.45 -19.71 17.31
C ALA A 27 -32.26 -18.34 17.98
N GLY A 28 -31.22 -17.61 17.58
CA GLY A 28 -31.08 -16.18 17.82
C GLY A 28 -31.74 -15.38 16.69
N PRO A 29 -32.23 -14.15 16.96
CA PRO A 29 -32.94 -13.33 15.99
C PRO A 29 -32.02 -12.90 14.83
N ALA A 30 -32.63 -12.80 13.65
CA ALA A 30 -32.03 -12.50 12.36
C ALA A 30 -31.04 -11.32 12.40
N ILE A 31 -29.81 -11.61 12.00
CA ILE A 31 -28.94 -10.66 11.30
C ILE A 31 -29.00 -11.07 9.83
N ASP A 32 -29.79 -10.34 9.05
CA ASP A 32 -29.90 -10.45 7.61
C ASP A 32 -28.55 -10.09 6.95
N ASN A 33 -27.61 -11.02 6.95
CA ASN A 33 -26.38 -10.89 6.17
C ASN A 33 -26.42 -11.85 5.00
N VAL A 34 -27.21 -11.45 4.00
CA VAL A 34 -27.34 -12.12 2.73
C VAL A 34 -26.10 -11.82 1.89
N SER A 35 -25.28 -12.85 1.68
CA SER A 35 -24.45 -13.14 0.51
C SER A 35 -23.77 -11.98 -0.22
N THR A 36 -22.43 -11.97 -0.25
CA THR A 36 -21.65 -12.05 -1.51
C THR A 36 -20.19 -12.47 -1.19
N PRO A 37 -19.59 -13.43 -1.90
CA PRO A 37 -18.17 -13.76 -1.80
C PRO A 37 -17.31 -12.61 -2.38
N GLN A 38 -16.69 -11.80 -1.53
CA GLN A 38 -15.71 -10.81 -1.99
C GLN A 38 -14.29 -11.40 -1.99
N ILE A 39 -13.98 -11.94 -3.16
CA ILE A 39 -12.66 -12.06 -3.79
C ILE A 39 -11.72 -10.93 -3.31
N SER A 40 -10.55 -11.31 -2.77
CA SER A 40 -9.39 -10.43 -2.53
C SER A 40 -8.77 -9.93 -3.84
N ALA A 41 -9.53 -9.12 -4.57
CA ALA A 41 -9.04 -8.26 -5.63
C ALA A 41 -9.27 -6.82 -5.17
N GLN A 42 -8.40 -6.31 -4.31
CA GLN A 42 -8.24 -4.87 -4.15
C GLN A 42 -7.36 -4.36 -5.31
N THR A 43 -7.90 -4.50 -6.51
CA THR A 43 -7.59 -3.70 -7.69
C THR A 43 -8.87 -2.95 -8.00
N ALA A 44 -8.97 -1.77 -7.42
CA ALA A 44 -9.85 -0.66 -7.78
C ALA A 44 -9.20 0.54 -7.07
N GLU A 45 -8.19 1.19 -7.64
CA GLU A 45 -8.32 2.02 -8.85
C GLU A 45 -9.57 2.91 -8.78
N GLU A 46 -9.71 3.60 -7.66
CA GLU A 46 -10.46 4.85 -7.60
C GLU A 46 -9.68 5.88 -8.43
N LYS A 47 -9.92 5.86 -9.75
CA LYS A 47 -9.56 6.93 -10.66
C LYS A 47 -10.38 8.15 -10.28
N LYS A 48 -9.89 8.87 -9.26
CA LYS A 48 -10.37 10.19 -8.90
C LYS A 48 -10.06 11.13 -10.07
N LEU A 49 -11.12 11.72 -10.62
CA LEU A 49 -11.07 12.72 -11.69
C LEU A 49 -10.12 13.87 -11.33
N PRO A 50 -9.52 14.57 -12.32
CA PRO A 50 -8.37 15.46 -12.12
C PRO A 50 -8.85 16.80 -11.55
N GLN A 51 -9.27 16.80 -10.30
CA GLN A 51 -9.10 17.97 -9.46
C GLN A 51 -7.58 18.08 -9.28
N SER A 52 -6.98 19.24 -9.56
CA SER A 52 -5.55 19.50 -9.27
C SER A 52 -5.36 19.43 -7.75
N GLU A 53 -5.38 18.22 -7.23
CA GLU A 53 -5.29 17.93 -5.82
C GLU A 53 -3.82 17.85 -5.51
N ALA A 54 -3.39 18.87 -4.76
CA ALA A 54 -2.06 18.91 -4.23
C ALA A 54 -1.71 17.56 -3.59
N VAL A 55 -0.57 17.01 -3.97
CA VAL A 55 -0.09 15.72 -3.49
C VAL A 55 0.55 15.91 -2.11
N SER A 56 0.20 15.04 -1.16
CA SER A 56 0.76 15.09 0.19
C SER A 56 2.16 14.53 0.20
N VAL A 57 3.15 15.32 0.61
CA VAL A 57 4.56 14.90 0.68
C VAL A 57 4.80 13.81 1.73
N ASN A 58 3.94 13.74 2.75
CA ASN A 58 4.07 12.79 3.85
C ASN A 58 3.39 11.45 3.57
N GLN A 59 2.35 11.43 2.73
CA GLN A 59 1.54 10.23 2.47
C GLN A 59 1.75 9.66 1.07
N ALA A 60 2.12 10.49 0.09
CA ALA A 60 2.22 10.05 -1.29
C ALA A 60 3.33 9.02 -1.51
N THR A 61 3.09 8.15 -2.48
CA THR A 61 4.07 7.21 -3.02
C THR A 61 5.06 7.90 -3.96
N ALA A 62 6.14 7.20 -4.32
CA ALA A 62 7.16 7.75 -5.21
C ALA A 62 6.58 8.02 -6.60
N GLU A 63 5.66 7.16 -7.05
CA GLU A 63 4.97 7.28 -8.34
C GLU A 63 4.08 8.52 -8.35
N GLU A 64 3.25 8.72 -7.33
CA GLU A 64 2.39 9.89 -7.19
C GLU A 64 3.18 11.21 -7.12
N LEU A 65 4.26 11.24 -6.34
CA LEU A 65 5.15 12.41 -6.27
C LEU A 65 5.79 12.70 -7.63
N SER A 66 6.24 11.66 -8.33
CA SER A 66 6.86 11.83 -9.65
C SER A 66 5.87 12.27 -10.73
N ALA A 67 4.61 11.84 -10.63
CA ALA A 67 3.55 12.22 -11.55
C ALA A 67 3.08 13.66 -11.32
N ALA A 68 3.02 14.09 -10.05
CA ALA A 68 2.55 15.42 -9.71
C ALA A 68 3.64 16.50 -9.85
N MET A 69 4.87 16.21 -9.44
CA MET A 69 5.96 17.18 -9.42
C MET A 69 6.65 17.28 -10.78
N ASN A 70 6.64 18.47 -11.37
CA ASN A 70 7.37 18.72 -12.61
C ASN A 70 8.89 18.60 -12.33
N GLY A 71 9.61 17.81 -13.15
CA GLY A 71 11.09 17.64 -13.07
C GLY A 71 11.59 16.76 -11.92
N VAL A 72 10.68 16.07 -11.24
CA VAL A 72 10.97 15.04 -10.24
C VAL A 72 10.59 13.69 -10.84
N GLY A 73 11.60 12.89 -11.19
CA GLY A 73 11.38 11.50 -11.59
C GLY A 73 11.42 10.55 -10.40
N LEU A 74 11.17 9.26 -10.64
CA LEU A 74 11.12 8.21 -9.60
C LEU A 74 12.30 8.23 -8.63
N LYS A 75 13.55 8.42 -9.11
CA LYS A 75 14.73 8.48 -8.23
C LYS A 75 14.67 9.62 -7.20
N LYS A 76 14.22 10.81 -7.63
CA LYS A 76 14.11 11.97 -6.75
C LYS A 76 12.91 11.83 -5.82
N ALA A 77 11.80 11.28 -6.31
CA ALA A 77 10.64 10.97 -5.48
C ALA A 77 10.97 9.92 -4.39
N GLN A 78 11.76 8.89 -4.73
CA GLN A 78 12.29 7.95 -3.74
C GLN A 78 13.16 8.63 -2.69
N ALA A 79 14.00 9.60 -3.08
CA ALA A 79 14.79 10.37 -2.12
C ALA A 79 13.90 11.12 -1.11
N ILE A 80 12.74 11.63 -1.53
CA ILE A 80 11.77 12.28 -0.63
C ILE A 80 11.22 11.28 0.39
N ILE A 81 10.89 10.06 -0.05
CA ILE A 81 10.42 8.98 0.84
C ILE A 81 11.53 8.58 1.82
N SER A 82 12.72 8.30 1.32
CA SER A 82 13.86 7.94 2.16
C SER A 82 14.21 9.04 3.15
N TYR A 83 14.03 10.31 2.80
CA TYR A 83 14.23 11.43 3.72
C TYR A 83 13.19 11.41 4.85
N ARG A 84 11.89 11.27 4.54
CA ARG A 84 10.86 11.22 5.59
C ARG A 84 10.95 9.97 6.48
N GLU A 85 11.47 8.87 5.94
CA GLU A 85 11.72 7.65 6.72
C GLU A 85 12.90 7.79 7.68
N GLN A 86 13.93 8.57 7.30
CA GLN A 86 15.13 8.77 8.10
C GLN A 86 14.99 9.91 9.12
N TYR A 87 14.41 11.04 8.71
CA TYR A 87 14.33 12.26 9.50
C TYR A 87 12.92 12.51 10.08
N GLY A 88 11.94 11.72 9.67
CA GLY A 88 10.54 11.90 10.06
C GLY A 88 9.74 12.73 9.05
N PRO A 89 8.42 12.90 9.28
CA PRO A 89 7.54 13.61 8.36
C PRO A 89 7.95 15.08 8.17
N PHE A 90 7.75 15.60 6.97
CA PHE A 90 7.95 17.00 6.66
C PHE A 90 6.92 17.86 7.39
N THR A 91 7.39 18.89 8.10
CA THR A 91 6.53 19.88 8.75
C THR A 91 6.26 21.10 7.86
N GLN A 92 7.06 21.30 6.82
CA GLN A 92 6.97 22.40 5.86
C GLN A 92 7.43 21.93 4.49
N ILE A 93 6.82 22.47 3.43
CA ILE A 93 7.17 22.12 2.04
C ILE A 93 8.62 22.51 1.71
N GLU A 94 9.15 23.56 2.34
CA GLU A 94 10.54 23.99 2.11
C GLU A 94 11.60 22.98 2.55
N GLN A 95 11.30 22.06 3.47
CA GLN A 95 12.23 20.99 3.86
C GLN A 95 12.53 20.01 2.73
N LEU A 96 11.73 19.99 1.67
CA LEU A 96 12.08 19.27 0.44
C LEU A 96 13.42 19.72 -0.13
N LYS A 97 13.89 20.94 0.16
CA LYS A 97 15.21 21.46 -0.26
C LYS A 97 16.38 20.71 0.40
N GLU A 98 16.14 20.05 1.52
CA GLU A 98 17.14 19.24 2.24
C GLU A 98 17.27 17.83 1.63
N VAL A 99 16.31 17.43 0.78
CA VAL A 99 16.32 16.12 0.13
C VAL A 99 17.39 16.10 -0.97
N PRO A 100 18.30 15.11 -0.97
CA PRO A 100 19.33 14.98 -2.00
C PRO A 100 18.72 14.91 -3.41
N GLY A 101 19.11 15.85 -4.28
CA GLY A 101 18.63 15.94 -5.66
C GLY A 101 17.33 16.73 -5.85
N ILE A 102 16.74 17.29 -4.78
CA ILE A 102 15.64 18.26 -4.83
C ILE A 102 16.21 19.65 -4.50
N GLY A 103 16.48 20.45 -5.53
CA GLY A 103 16.96 21.83 -5.36
C GLY A 103 15.82 22.83 -5.19
N ASN A 104 16.15 24.05 -4.72
CA ASN A 104 15.18 25.15 -4.53
C ASN A 104 14.27 25.37 -5.74
N ALA A 105 14.85 25.43 -6.94
CA ALA A 105 14.09 25.65 -8.17
C ALA A 105 13.00 24.59 -8.40
N LEU A 106 13.26 23.32 -8.02
CA LEU A 106 12.27 22.23 -8.13
C LEU A 106 11.18 22.36 -7.08
N VAL A 107 11.51 22.82 -5.88
CA VAL A 107 10.50 23.03 -4.83
C VAL A 107 9.59 24.19 -5.20
N GLU A 108 10.17 25.34 -5.55
CA GLU A 108 9.45 26.59 -5.87
C GLU A 108 8.41 26.40 -6.98
N ARG A 109 8.77 25.71 -8.06
CA ARG A 109 7.87 25.44 -9.19
C ARG A 109 6.77 24.43 -8.89
N ASN A 110 6.88 23.67 -7.80
CA ASN A 110 5.91 22.64 -7.40
C ASN A 110 5.14 23.02 -6.14
N LEU A 111 5.38 24.18 -5.52
CA LEU A 111 4.69 24.61 -4.28
C LEU A 111 3.17 24.54 -4.40
N THR A 112 2.61 24.93 -5.55
CA THR A 112 1.15 24.93 -5.79
C THR A 112 0.56 23.52 -5.96
N LYS A 113 1.40 22.50 -6.12
CA LYS A 113 1.03 21.10 -6.36
C LYS A 113 1.28 20.22 -5.13
N LEU A 114 1.79 20.78 -4.05
CA LEU A 114 2.23 20.03 -2.87
C LEU A 114 1.47 20.50 -1.64
N LYS A 115 1.16 19.54 -0.78
CA LYS A 115 0.62 19.77 0.56
C LYS A 115 1.34 18.85 1.55
N LEU A 116 1.14 19.12 2.84
CA LEU A 116 1.64 18.26 3.91
C LEU A 116 0.78 16.98 4.04
#